data_AF-A0A9D1Q7H2-F1
#
_entry.id   AF-A0A9D1Q7H2-F1
#
_cell.length_a   1.000
_cell.length_b   1.000
_cell.length_c   1.000
_cell.angle_alpha   90.00
_cell.angle_beta   90.00
_cell.angle_gamma   90.00
#
_symmetry.space_group_name_H-M   'P 1'
#
loop_
_entity.id
_entity.type
_entity.pdbx_description
1 polymer ?
#
loop_
_entity_poly.entity_id
_entity_poly.type
_entity_poly.pdbx_seq_one_letter_code
_entity_poly.pdbx_strand_id
1 'polypeptide(L)'
;VTEDSSSVCYLRPETAQGIFVNFANIQRTTRRKLPFGVCQVGKAFRNEITPGNFTFRTREFEQMECEFFCKPDTDLEWFAYWKDYCKNWLLSLGIKEEHLRLRDHEPAELAFYSRATTDIEYAFPFTDWGELWGIADRTNYDLSRHQEASGKSLEYFDPETGEHYIPYVIEPSLGCDRVALAFLCEAYDEEHLVDAKGKEDVRTVLHLHPALAPFKCAVLPLSKKLGPKAMEIRNELSKYFMVDYDETGSIGKRYRREDEIGTPYCITVDFDTVGDEAKGIAADNCVTVRDRDTMEQVRLPIDQLKAWLEEKIAF
;
A
#
# COMPACT_ATOMS: atom_id res chain seq x y z
N VAL A 1 -36.53 -16.69 17.47
CA VAL A 1 -35.43 -17.30 16.68
C VAL A 1 -34.80 -18.32 17.60
N THR A 2 -35.08 -19.61 17.40
CA THR A 2 -34.48 -20.69 18.19
C THR A 2 -33.01 -20.80 17.79
N GLU A 3 -32.10 -20.79 18.77
CA GLU A 3 -30.67 -21.06 18.61
C GLU A 3 -30.46 -22.52 18.19
N ASP A 4 -30.78 -22.84 16.94
CA ASP A 4 -30.50 -24.15 16.39
C ASP A 4 -29.02 -24.18 15.93
N SER A 5 -28.20 -24.95 16.64
CA SER A 5 -26.74 -25.09 16.42
C SER A 5 -26.35 -25.44 14.98
N SER A 6 -27.31 -25.94 14.18
CA SER A 6 -27.17 -26.29 12.77
C SER A 6 -26.92 -25.10 11.83
N SER A 7 -27.12 -23.86 12.30
CA SER A 7 -27.01 -22.64 11.49
C SER A 7 -25.89 -21.68 11.91
N VAL A 8 -25.05 -22.09 12.87
CA VAL A 8 -23.97 -21.25 13.38
C VAL A 8 -22.95 -20.97 12.27
N CYS A 9 -22.69 -19.69 12.03
CA CYS A 9 -21.69 -19.19 11.09
C CYS A 9 -20.71 -18.29 11.83
N TYR A 10 -19.49 -18.17 11.30
CA TYR A 10 -18.42 -17.37 11.89
C TYR A 10 -17.99 -16.25 10.95
N LEU A 11 -17.61 -15.13 11.54
CA LEU A 11 -16.78 -14.15 10.84
C LEU A 11 -15.37 -14.73 10.72
N ARG A 12 -14.81 -14.71 9.52
CA ARG A 12 -13.49 -15.29 9.26
C ARG A 12 -12.38 -14.52 10.01
N PRO A 13 -11.44 -15.20 10.69
CA PRO A 13 -10.33 -14.56 11.39
C PRO A 13 -9.12 -14.28 10.49
N GLU A 14 -9.16 -14.79 9.26
CA GLU A 14 -8.17 -14.64 8.19
C GLU A 14 -8.87 -14.79 6.83
N THR A 15 -8.19 -14.47 5.75
CA THR A 15 -8.77 -14.49 4.40
C THR A 15 -8.39 -15.76 3.62
N ALA A 16 -7.27 -16.41 3.99
CA ALA A 16 -6.69 -17.63 3.42
C ALA A 16 -7.69 -18.78 3.22
N GLN A 17 -8.55 -19.07 4.20
CA GLN A 17 -9.49 -20.20 4.13
C GLN A 17 -10.41 -20.15 2.89
N GLY A 18 -10.82 -18.95 2.46
CA GLY A 18 -11.62 -18.77 1.26
C GLY A 18 -10.90 -19.20 -0.02
N ILE A 19 -9.58 -19.07 -0.05
CA ILE A 19 -8.72 -19.46 -1.16
C ILE A 19 -8.61 -20.99 -1.19
N PHE A 20 -8.33 -21.62 -0.04
CA PHE A 20 -8.16 -23.08 0.05
C PHE A 20 -9.42 -23.84 -0.38
N VAL A 21 -10.61 -23.44 0.09
CA VAL A 21 -11.86 -24.11 -0.31
C VAL A 21 -12.18 -23.95 -1.81
N ASN A 22 -11.58 -22.96 -2.47
CA ASN A 22 -11.76 -22.68 -3.89
C ASN A 22 -10.58 -23.11 -4.76
N PHE A 23 -9.53 -23.73 -4.19
CA PHE A 23 -8.30 -24.11 -4.91
C PHE A 23 -8.59 -24.82 -6.24
N ALA A 24 -9.36 -25.92 -6.21
CA ALA A 24 -9.67 -26.71 -7.41
C ALA A 24 -10.50 -25.91 -8.44
N ASN A 25 -11.39 -25.02 -7.99
CA ASN A 25 -12.19 -24.18 -8.88
C ASN A 25 -11.32 -23.13 -9.58
N ILE A 26 -10.43 -22.48 -8.83
CA ILE A 26 -9.52 -21.45 -9.34
C ILE A 26 -8.53 -22.09 -10.31
N GLN A 27 -7.85 -23.16 -9.90
CA GLN A 27 -6.86 -23.87 -10.71
C GLN A 27 -7.46 -24.31 -12.06
N ARG A 28 -8.64 -24.94 -12.03
CA ARG A 28 -9.32 -25.44 -13.23
C ARG A 28 -9.80 -24.34 -14.17
N THR A 29 -10.43 -23.29 -13.63
CA THR A 29 -11.03 -22.23 -14.46
C THR A 29 -9.97 -21.34 -15.09
N THR A 30 -8.86 -21.11 -14.40
CA THR A 30 -7.72 -20.31 -14.89
C THR A 30 -6.69 -21.15 -15.65
N ARG A 31 -6.81 -22.48 -15.64
CA ARG A 31 -5.88 -23.43 -16.26
C ARG A 31 -4.44 -23.24 -15.81
N ARG A 32 -4.22 -22.77 -14.58
CA ARG A 32 -2.89 -22.54 -14.02
C ARG A 32 -2.19 -23.88 -13.77
N LYS A 33 -0.92 -23.94 -14.15
CA LYS A 33 0.01 -25.00 -13.71
C LYS A 33 0.73 -24.53 -12.45
N LEU A 34 1.24 -25.46 -11.66
CA LEU A 34 2.12 -25.11 -10.56
C LEU A 34 3.50 -24.66 -11.08
N PRO A 35 4.15 -23.73 -10.38
CA PRO A 35 3.65 -23.00 -9.22
C PRO A 35 2.73 -21.82 -9.61
N PHE A 36 1.77 -21.46 -8.76
CA PHE A 36 0.96 -20.25 -8.93
C PHE A 36 0.46 -19.71 -7.60
N GLY A 37 0.25 -18.39 -7.53
CA GLY A 37 -0.33 -17.71 -6.38
C GLY A 37 -1.80 -17.32 -6.58
N VAL A 38 -2.55 -17.27 -5.48
CA VAL A 38 -3.87 -16.65 -5.41
C VAL A 38 -3.82 -15.57 -4.35
N CYS A 39 -4.00 -14.31 -4.77
CA CYS A 39 -3.99 -13.18 -3.85
C CYS A 39 -5.41 -12.75 -3.49
N GLN A 40 -5.61 -12.33 -2.25
CA GLN A 40 -6.87 -11.78 -1.77
C GLN A 40 -6.62 -10.60 -0.83
N VAL A 41 -7.44 -9.57 -0.98
CA VAL A 41 -7.53 -8.48 -0.01
C VAL A 41 -8.92 -8.51 0.60
N GLY A 42 -9.02 -8.43 1.92
CA GLY A 42 -10.31 -8.23 2.56
C GLY A 42 -10.29 -8.27 4.07
N LYS A 43 -11.49 -8.09 4.62
CA LYS A 43 -11.71 -8.01 6.07
C LYS A 43 -11.52 -9.35 6.76
N ALA A 44 -10.96 -9.27 7.96
CA ALA A 44 -10.85 -10.35 8.94
C ALA A 44 -11.23 -9.84 10.33
N PHE A 45 -11.69 -10.75 11.18
CA PHE A 45 -12.23 -10.42 12.49
C PHE A 45 -11.60 -11.29 13.58
N ARG A 46 -10.96 -10.66 14.56
CA ARG A 46 -10.41 -11.34 15.74
C ARG A 46 -11.11 -10.81 16.98
N ASN A 47 -11.63 -11.69 17.83
CA ASN A 47 -12.31 -11.29 19.06
C ASN A 47 -11.29 -10.90 20.15
N GLU A 48 -10.50 -9.87 19.87
CA GLU A 48 -9.41 -9.38 20.71
C GLU A 48 -9.95 -8.92 22.08
N ILE A 49 -9.30 -9.40 23.14
CA ILE A 49 -9.68 -9.15 24.53
C ILE A 49 -9.26 -7.75 24.94
N THR A 50 -8.05 -7.33 24.53
CA THR A 50 -7.50 -6.02 24.89
C THR A 50 -7.02 -5.28 23.63
N PRO A 51 -7.93 -4.57 22.94
CA PRO A 51 -7.56 -3.66 21.86
C PRO A 51 -6.59 -2.57 22.36
N GLY A 52 -5.70 -2.10 21.49
CA GLY A 52 -4.68 -1.13 21.89
C GLY A 52 -3.80 -0.64 20.74
N ASN A 53 -3.04 0.42 21.01
CA ASN A 53 -2.10 1.05 20.07
C ASN A 53 -2.73 1.36 18.69
N PHE A 54 -3.85 2.08 18.71
CA PHE A 54 -4.54 2.56 17.51
C PHE A 54 -4.92 1.42 16.55
N THR A 55 -4.43 1.41 15.30
CA THR A 55 -4.71 0.37 14.30
C THR A 55 -3.95 -0.94 14.52
N PHE A 56 -3.05 -1.01 15.51
CA PHE A 56 -2.16 -2.16 15.68
C PHE A 56 -2.85 -3.40 16.27
N ARG A 57 -3.78 -3.21 17.22
CA ARG A 57 -4.62 -4.27 17.80
C ARG A 57 -6.10 -3.88 17.76
N THR A 58 -6.77 -4.31 16.70
CA THR A 58 -8.21 -4.08 16.47
C THR A 58 -8.97 -5.40 16.37
N ARG A 59 -10.31 -5.32 16.38
CA ARG A 59 -11.19 -6.48 16.21
C ARG A 59 -11.60 -6.73 14.76
N GLU A 60 -11.54 -5.70 13.94
CA GLU A 60 -11.77 -5.71 12.50
C GLU A 60 -10.57 -5.02 11.85
N PHE A 61 -10.00 -5.65 10.82
CA PHE A 61 -8.86 -5.15 10.05
C PHE A 61 -8.89 -5.78 8.65
N GLU A 62 -8.07 -5.27 7.74
CA GLU A 62 -7.90 -5.82 6.41
C GLU A 62 -6.54 -6.51 6.28
N GLN A 63 -6.52 -7.61 5.52
CA GLN A 63 -5.29 -8.33 5.19
C GLN A 63 -5.12 -8.39 3.67
N MET A 64 -3.85 -8.37 3.26
CA MET A 64 -3.39 -8.73 1.92
C MET A 64 -2.66 -10.07 2.03
N GLU A 65 -3.27 -11.14 1.52
CA GLU A 65 -2.71 -12.49 1.63
C GLU A 65 -2.50 -13.08 0.22
N CYS A 66 -1.46 -13.90 0.07
CA CYS A 66 -1.18 -14.65 -1.13
C CYS A 66 -0.94 -16.11 -0.77
N GLU A 67 -1.79 -17.02 -1.25
CA GLU A 67 -1.53 -18.45 -1.14
C GLU A 67 -0.77 -18.91 -2.38
N PHE A 68 0.53 -19.15 -2.23
CA PHE A 68 1.39 -19.59 -3.30
C PHE A 68 1.54 -21.11 -3.29
N PHE A 69 0.85 -21.76 -4.23
CA PHE A 69 0.86 -23.20 -4.39
C PHE A 69 2.10 -23.63 -5.18
N CYS A 70 2.88 -24.54 -4.63
CA CYS A 70 4.10 -25.07 -5.24
C CYS A 70 4.17 -26.61 -5.14
N LYS A 71 5.14 -27.18 -5.85
CA LYS A 71 5.42 -28.62 -5.78
C LYS A 71 6.07 -28.93 -4.42
N PRO A 72 5.70 -30.03 -3.74
CA PRO A 72 6.42 -30.48 -2.56
C PRO A 72 7.94 -30.55 -2.81
N ASP A 73 8.73 -30.27 -1.77
CA ASP A 73 10.19 -30.23 -1.80
C ASP A 73 10.82 -29.06 -2.58
N THR A 74 10.02 -28.19 -3.18
CA THR A 74 10.47 -26.89 -3.75
C THR A 74 10.11 -25.69 -2.86
N ASP A 75 9.36 -25.94 -1.78
CA ASP A 75 8.79 -24.96 -0.86
C ASP A 75 9.82 -24.00 -0.28
N LEU A 76 10.97 -24.49 0.19
CA LEU A 76 12.00 -23.63 0.79
C LEU A 76 12.65 -22.64 -0.21
N GLU A 77 12.71 -22.98 -1.49
CA GLU A 77 13.18 -22.04 -2.53
C GLU A 77 12.17 -20.90 -2.72
N TRP A 78 10.88 -21.24 -2.74
CA TRP A 78 9.80 -20.26 -2.83
C TRP A 78 9.64 -19.42 -1.57
N PHE A 79 9.86 -20.03 -0.41
CA PHE A 79 9.90 -19.33 0.88
C PHE A 79 10.99 -18.24 0.88
N ALA A 80 12.21 -18.58 0.46
CA ALA A 80 13.30 -17.61 0.33
C ALA A 80 12.96 -16.50 -0.69
N TYR A 81 12.42 -16.86 -1.86
CA TYR A 81 11.96 -15.89 -2.85
C TYR A 81 10.94 -14.90 -2.27
N TRP A 82 9.92 -15.38 -1.57
CA TRP A 82 8.87 -14.53 -1.03
C TRP A 82 9.36 -13.65 0.11
N LYS A 83 10.27 -14.14 0.97
CA LYS A 83 10.95 -13.30 1.98
C LYS A 83 11.64 -12.11 1.34
N ASP A 84 12.46 -12.36 0.31
CA ASP A 84 13.21 -11.31 -0.38
C ASP A 84 12.28 -10.36 -1.13
N TYR A 85 11.26 -10.89 -1.82
CA TYR A 85 10.27 -10.08 -2.53
C TYR A 85 9.53 -9.13 -1.58
N CYS A 86 9.00 -9.65 -0.47
CA CYS A 86 8.25 -8.85 0.50
C CYS A 86 9.12 -7.77 1.16
N LYS A 87 10.37 -8.09 1.54
CA LYS A 87 11.33 -7.12 2.05
C LYS A 87 11.60 -6.02 1.02
N ASN A 88 11.96 -6.41 -0.21
CA ASN A 88 12.31 -5.46 -1.26
C ASN A 88 11.13 -4.57 -1.68
N TRP A 89 9.90 -5.08 -1.63
CA TRP A 89 8.71 -4.28 -1.88
C TRP A 89 8.58 -3.13 -0.86
N LEU A 90 8.76 -3.41 0.43
CA LEU A 90 8.73 -2.38 1.49
C LEU A 90 9.85 -1.34 1.30
N LEU A 91 11.07 -1.79 1.01
CA LEU A 91 12.21 -0.90 0.74
C LEU A 91 11.96 -0.02 -0.49
N SER A 92 11.40 -0.58 -1.56
CA SER A 92 11.10 0.16 -2.79
C SER A 92 10.06 1.27 -2.59
N LEU A 93 9.24 1.16 -1.53
CA LEU A 93 8.23 2.15 -1.16
C LEU A 93 8.69 3.14 -0.09
N GLY A 94 9.99 3.16 0.21
CA GLY A 94 10.62 4.19 1.02
C GLY A 94 10.83 3.85 2.50
N ILE A 95 10.55 2.61 2.92
CA ILE A 95 10.95 2.17 4.28
C ILE A 95 12.46 1.99 4.32
N LYS A 96 13.11 2.61 5.31
CA LYS A 96 14.55 2.47 5.55
C LYS A 96 14.90 1.08 6.08
N GLU A 97 16.04 0.56 5.63
CA GLU A 97 16.49 -0.79 6.00
C GLU A 97 16.74 -0.91 7.51
N GLU A 98 17.23 0.14 8.16
CA GLU A 98 17.46 0.17 9.61
C GLU A 98 16.17 0.06 10.45
N HIS A 99 15.01 0.36 9.86
CA HIS A 99 13.70 0.26 10.52
C HIS A 99 13.00 -1.07 10.25
N LEU A 100 13.60 -1.97 9.45
CA LEU A 100 13.07 -3.29 9.15
C LEU A 100 13.97 -4.40 9.69
N ARG A 101 13.36 -5.48 10.16
CA ARG A 101 14.07 -6.74 10.39
C ARG A 101 13.26 -7.94 9.95
N LEU A 102 13.96 -9.01 9.60
CA LEU A 102 13.38 -10.32 9.36
C LEU A 102 13.65 -11.18 10.60
N ARG A 103 12.60 -11.66 11.25
CA ARG A 103 12.67 -12.49 12.45
C ARG A 103 12.14 -13.88 12.11
N ASP A 104 13.04 -14.85 12.01
CA ASP A 104 12.65 -16.25 11.90
C ASP A 104 12.06 -16.74 13.24
N HIS A 105 10.97 -17.50 13.17
CA HIS A 105 10.33 -18.09 14.36
C HIS A 105 11.20 -19.19 14.94
N GLU A 106 11.30 -19.23 16.27
CA GLU A 106 11.90 -20.36 16.97
C GLU A 106 11.01 -21.61 16.85
N PRO A 107 11.55 -22.84 16.96
CA PRO A 107 10.76 -24.07 16.83
C PRO A 107 9.53 -24.16 17.77
N ALA A 108 9.58 -23.48 18.93
CA ALA A 108 8.47 -23.42 19.88
C ALA A 108 7.37 -22.41 19.51
N GLU A 109 7.67 -21.47 18.61
CA GLU A 109 6.76 -20.42 18.13
C GLU A 109 6.07 -20.83 16.83
N LEU A 110 6.67 -21.77 16.07
CA LEU A 110 6.08 -22.30 14.84
C LEU A 110 4.71 -22.90 15.12
N ALA A 111 3.73 -22.51 14.31
CA ALA A 111 2.47 -23.23 14.26
C ALA A 111 2.75 -24.69 13.91
N PHE A 112 1.98 -25.62 14.47
CA PHE A 112 2.22 -27.07 14.32
C PHE A 112 2.20 -27.58 12.86
N TYR A 113 1.68 -26.78 11.93
CA TYR A 113 1.62 -27.04 10.49
C TYR A 113 2.69 -26.28 9.68
N SER A 114 3.42 -25.35 10.31
CA SER A 114 4.44 -24.53 9.64
C SER A 114 5.79 -25.21 9.69
N ARG A 115 6.42 -25.35 8.52
CA ARG A 115 7.81 -25.83 8.39
C ARG A 115 8.81 -24.72 8.68
N ALA A 116 8.49 -23.48 8.28
CA ALA A 116 9.29 -22.29 8.52
C ALA A 116 8.39 -21.05 8.48
N THR A 117 8.63 -20.09 9.38
CA THR A 117 7.93 -18.80 9.36
C THR A 117 8.94 -17.68 9.64
N THR A 118 8.82 -16.59 8.89
CA THR A 118 9.56 -15.35 9.09
C THR A 118 8.59 -14.19 9.18
N ASP A 119 8.69 -13.41 10.25
CA ASP A 119 7.99 -12.12 10.35
C ASP A 119 8.91 -11.01 9.82
N ILE A 120 8.39 -10.18 8.92
CA ILE A 120 8.95 -8.86 8.66
C ILE A 120 8.35 -7.91 9.69
N GLU A 121 9.23 -7.33 10.51
CA GLU A 121 8.86 -6.44 11.59
C GLU A 121 9.39 -5.02 11.34
N TYR A 122 8.64 -4.03 11.78
CA TYR A 122 8.96 -2.61 11.68
C TYR A 122 9.15 -1.97 13.06
N ALA A 123 10.12 -1.07 13.17
CA ALA A 123 10.42 -0.33 14.40
C ALA A 123 9.46 0.86 14.59
N PHE A 124 8.26 0.59 15.11
CA PHE A 124 7.28 1.64 15.36
C PHE A 124 7.72 2.60 16.48
N PRO A 125 7.30 3.87 16.47
CA PRO A 125 7.66 4.84 17.53
C PRO A 125 7.21 4.45 18.95
N PHE A 126 6.25 3.52 19.08
CA PHE A 126 5.67 3.08 20.35
C PHE A 126 6.08 1.65 20.77
N THR A 127 6.86 0.93 19.96
CA THR A 127 7.36 -0.42 20.28
C THR A 127 8.63 -0.71 19.50
N ASP A 128 9.60 -1.39 20.11
CA ASP A 128 10.89 -1.66 19.45
C ASP A 128 10.71 -2.34 18.10
N TRP A 129 9.80 -3.33 18.03
CA TRP A 129 9.46 -4.06 16.81
C TRP A 129 7.99 -4.48 16.81
N GLY A 130 7.34 -4.37 15.66
CA GLY A 130 5.97 -4.83 15.44
C GLY A 130 5.84 -5.53 14.09
N GLU A 131 5.20 -6.70 14.10
CA GLU A 131 4.97 -7.53 12.90
C GLU A 131 4.07 -6.83 11.87
N LEU A 132 4.55 -6.78 10.62
CA LEU A 132 3.82 -6.27 9.46
C LEU A 132 3.34 -7.40 8.55
N TRP A 133 4.26 -8.33 8.26
CA TRP A 133 4.10 -9.33 7.22
C TRP A 133 4.67 -10.66 7.68
N GLY A 134 3.83 -11.67 7.86
CA GLY A 134 4.26 -13.05 8.08
C GLY A 134 4.47 -13.77 6.76
N ILE A 135 5.61 -14.44 6.57
CA ILE A 135 5.84 -15.37 5.46
C ILE A 135 5.94 -16.76 6.07
N ALA A 136 5.04 -17.67 5.73
CA ALA A 136 4.98 -19.02 6.29
C ALA A 136 5.03 -20.09 5.19
N ASP A 137 5.77 -21.17 5.44
CA ASP A 137 5.65 -22.43 4.70
C ASP A 137 4.72 -23.36 5.46
N ARG A 138 3.49 -23.50 4.96
CA ARG A 138 2.40 -24.26 5.58
C ARG A 138 2.33 -25.70 5.09
N THR A 139 3.30 -26.13 4.27
CA THR A 139 3.33 -27.45 3.62
C THR A 139 2.00 -27.76 2.91
N ASN A 140 1.50 -29.00 2.96
CA ASN A 140 0.20 -29.39 2.39
C ASN A 140 -0.95 -29.34 3.40
N TYR A 141 -0.75 -28.77 4.59
CA TYR A 141 -1.65 -28.93 5.72
C TYR A 141 -3.08 -28.46 5.39
N ASP A 142 -3.23 -27.24 4.89
CA ASP A 142 -4.55 -26.61 4.67
C ASP A 142 -5.41 -27.39 3.66
N LEU A 143 -4.84 -27.73 2.51
CA LEU A 143 -5.53 -28.51 1.49
C LEU A 143 -5.83 -29.94 1.99
N SER A 144 -4.93 -30.55 2.75
CA SER A 144 -5.15 -31.89 3.30
C SER A 144 -6.32 -31.92 4.30
N ARG A 145 -6.41 -30.92 5.18
CA ARG A 145 -7.52 -30.79 6.14
C ARG A 145 -8.86 -30.58 5.43
N HIS A 146 -8.92 -29.71 4.42
CA HIS A 146 -10.14 -29.49 3.64
C HIS A 146 -10.53 -30.72 2.81
N GLN A 147 -9.57 -31.43 2.23
CA GLN A 147 -9.82 -32.69 1.52
C GLN A 147 -10.41 -33.75 2.45
N GLU A 148 -9.82 -33.95 3.64
CA GLU A 148 -10.30 -34.92 4.62
C GLU A 148 -11.73 -34.60 5.11
N ALA A 149 -11.98 -33.33 5.45
CA ALA A 149 -13.28 -32.91 5.97
C ALA A 149 -14.39 -32.94 4.90
N SER A 150 -14.06 -32.64 3.64
CA SER A 150 -15.05 -32.54 2.55
C SER A 150 -15.25 -33.82 1.74
N GLY A 151 -14.28 -34.74 1.77
CA GLY A 151 -14.23 -35.91 0.90
C GLY A 151 -13.99 -35.59 -0.59
N LYS A 152 -13.66 -34.34 -0.93
CA LYS A 152 -13.34 -33.90 -2.30
C LYS A 152 -11.83 -33.87 -2.46
N SER A 153 -11.31 -34.48 -3.53
CA SER A 153 -9.88 -34.40 -3.84
C SER A 153 -9.48 -32.96 -4.18
N LEU A 154 -8.40 -32.51 -3.54
CA LEU A 154 -7.69 -31.26 -3.79
C LEU A 154 -6.26 -31.55 -4.30
N GLU A 155 -6.01 -32.76 -4.79
CA GLU A 155 -4.76 -33.12 -5.45
C GLU A 155 -4.62 -32.40 -6.79
N TYR A 156 -3.41 -31.97 -7.08
CA TYR A 156 -2.99 -31.47 -8.38
C TYR A 156 -2.43 -32.62 -9.21
N PHE A 157 -2.85 -32.71 -10.48
CA PHE A 157 -2.22 -33.59 -11.47
C PHE A 157 -1.10 -32.83 -12.18
N ASP A 158 0.14 -33.27 -12.00
CA ASP A 158 1.30 -32.75 -12.70
C ASP A 158 1.41 -33.41 -14.09
N PRO A 159 1.15 -32.68 -15.18
CA PRO A 159 1.19 -33.26 -16.52
C PRO A 159 2.60 -33.61 -17.00
N GLU A 160 3.65 -33.13 -16.32
CA GLU A 160 5.05 -33.39 -16.68
C GLU A 160 5.55 -34.69 -16.07
N THR A 161 5.18 -34.99 -14.82
CA THR A 161 5.54 -36.24 -14.14
C THR A 161 4.45 -37.32 -14.21
N GLY A 162 3.20 -36.94 -14.49
CA GLY A 162 2.04 -37.83 -14.47
C GLY A 162 1.57 -38.18 -13.05
N GLU A 163 2.01 -37.46 -12.04
CA GLU A 163 1.74 -37.73 -10.63
C GLU A 163 0.58 -36.89 -10.09
N HIS A 164 -0.09 -37.42 -9.07
CA HIS A 164 -1.05 -36.69 -8.26
C HIS A 164 -0.45 -36.42 -6.88
N TYR A 165 -0.51 -35.17 -6.44
CA TYR A 165 -0.07 -34.79 -5.08
C TYR A 165 -0.83 -33.58 -4.57
N ILE A 166 -0.86 -33.39 -3.25
CA ILE A 166 -1.37 -32.16 -2.65
C ILE A 166 -0.25 -31.11 -2.67
N PRO A 167 -0.46 -29.94 -3.31
CA PRO A 167 0.54 -28.88 -3.36
C PRO A 167 0.93 -28.38 -1.96
N TYR A 168 2.16 -27.88 -1.86
CA TYR A 168 2.59 -27.13 -0.68
C TYR A 168 2.22 -25.65 -0.83
N VAL A 169 2.05 -24.94 0.28
CA VAL A 169 1.62 -23.55 0.32
C VAL A 169 2.65 -22.67 1.01
N ILE A 170 3.15 -21.67 0.30
CA ILE A 170 3.86 -20.53 0.88
C ILE A 170 2.88 -19.36 1.00
N GLU A 171 2.75 -18.81 2.19
CA GLU A 171 1.81 -17.73 2.49
C GLU A 171 2.56 -16.48 2.97
N PRO A 172 2.63 -15.43 2.13
CA PRO A 172 2.82 -14.07 2.60
C PRO A 172 1.49 -13.46 3.05
N SER A 173 1.34 -13.17 4.35
CA SER A 173 0.17 -12.50 4.94
C SER A 173 0.54 -11.15 5.56
N LEU A 174 0.01 -10.07 4.99
CA LEU A 174 0.30 -8.68 5.37
C LEU A 174 -0.93 -8.02 6.00
N GLY A 175 -0.76 -7.35 7.14
CA GLY A 175 -1.80 -6.50 7.72
C GLY A 175 -1.86 -5.13 7.02
N CYS A 176 -2.94 -4.84 6.29
CA CYS A 176 -3.13 -3.58 5.55
C CYS A 176 -3.02 -2.35 6.45
N ASP A 177 -3.72 -2.39 7.58
CA ASP A 177 -3.78 -1.28 8.52
C ASP A 177 -2.43 -1.01 9.19
N ARG A 178 -1.63 -2.06 9.41
CA ARG A 178 -0.31 -1.97 10.02
C ARG A 178 0.73 -1.43 9.05
N VAL A 179 0.73 -1.91 7.81
CA VAL A 179 1.66 -1.39 6.80
C VAL A 179 1.34 0.06 6.43
N ALA A 180 0.05 0.44 6.41
CA ALA A 180 -0.34 1.83 6.23
C ALA A 180 0.18 2.72 7.38
N LEU A 181 0.06 2.27 8.63
CA LEU A 181 0.65 2.97 9.78
C LEU A 181 2.17 3.05 9.69
N ALA A 182 2.84 1.98 9.26
CA ALA A 182 4.29 1.98 9.08
C ALA A 182 4.73 3.03 8.05
N PHE A 183 4.08 3.11 6.89
CA PHE A 183 4.38 4.15 5.90
C PHE A 183 4.12 5.57 6.41
N LEU A 184 3.08 5.78 7.24
CA LEU A 184 2.84 7.08 7.86
C LEU A 184 3.92 7.45 8.88
N CYS A 185 4.36 6.49 9.71
CA CYS A 185 5.45 6.70 10.66
C CYS A 185 6.77 6.97 9.94
N GLU A 186 7.06 6.23 8.87
CA GLU A 186 8.29 6.37 8.10
C GLU A 186 8.36 7.71 7.35
N ALA A 187 7.22 8.18 6.84
CA ALA A 187 7.14 9.41 6.06
C ALA A 187 7.10 10.68 6.92
N TYR A 188 6.73 10.59 8.21
CA TYR A 188 6.57 11.76 9.08
C TYR A 188 7.88 12.45 9.38
N ASP A 189 7.94 13.75 9.08
CA ASP A 189 9.05 14.62 9.47
C ASP A 189 8.57 16.02 9.92
N GLU A 190 9.34 16.63 10.81
CA GLU A 190 9.21 18.02 11.23
C GLU A 190 10.48 18.79 10.86
N GLU A 191 10.43 19.49 9.73
CA GLU A 191 11.57 20.24 9.23
C GLU A 191 11.61 21.66 9.79
N HIS A 192 12.76 22.03 10.37
CA HIS A 192 13.06 23.40 10.76
C HIS A 192 13.52 24.22 9.55
N LEU A 193 12.76 25.26 9.22
CA LEU A 193 13.02 26.15 8.09
C LEU A 193 13.43 27.52 8.60
N VAL A 194 14.41 28.13 7.92
CA VAL A 194 14.82 29.52 8.18
C VAL A 194 14.61 30.30 6.89
N ASP A 195 13.77 31.34 6.95
CA ASP A 195 13.56 32.19 5.78
C ASP A 195 14.78 33.08 5.50
N ALA A 196 14.80 33.72 4.32
CA ALA A 196 15.89 34.63 3.92
C ALA A 196 16.06 35.85 4.85
N LYS A 197 15.10 36.11 5.75
CA LYS A 197 15.14 37.18 6.76
C LYS A 197 15.50 36.65 8.16
N GLY A 198 15.89 35.38 8.28
CA GLY A 198 16.30 34.74 9.52
C GLY A 198 15.14 34.35 10.44
N LYS A 199 13.90 34.33 9.95
CA LYS A 199 12.76 33.88 10.73
C LYS A 199 12.68 32.35 10.69
N GLU A 200 12.68 31.75 11.87
CA GLU A 200 12.44 30.32 12.05
C GLU A 200 10.96 29.98 11.88
N ASP A 201 10.72 28.86 11.21
CA ASP A 201 9.42 28.22 11.01
C ASP A 201 9.61 26.70 11.09
N VAL A 202 8.56 25.97 11.45
CA VAL A 202 8.58 24.49 11.42
C VAL A 202 7.49 24.03 10.48
N ARG A 203 7.80 23.08 9.60
CA ARG A 203 6.80 22.41 8.78
C ARG A 203 6.70 20.95 9.14
N THR A 204 5.47 20.46 9.27
CA THR A 204 5.19 19.04 9.23
C THR A 204 5.04 18.62 7.78
N VAL A 205 5.68 17.52 7.39
CA VAL A 205 5.62 16.97 6.04
C VAL A 205 5.56 15.44 6.11
N LEU A 206 4.74 14.85 5.23
CA LEU A 206 4.74 13.42 4.98
C LEU A 206 5.51 13.14 3.69
N HIS A 207 6.73 12.60 3.80
CA HIS A 207 7.55 12.15 2.68
C HIS A 207 7.06 10.83 2.06
N LEU A 208 5.75 10.68 1.88
CA LEU A 208 5.16 9.49 1.28
C LEU A 208 5.73 9.28 -0.12
N HIS A 209 6.09 8.04 -0.45
CA HIS A 209 6.45 7.66 -1.81
C HIS A 209 5.33 8.08 -2.78
N PRO A 210 5.62 8.63 -3.98
CA PRO A 210 4.59 9.10 -4.91
C PRO A 210 3.51 8.05 -5.24
N ALA A 211 3.86 6.76 -5.25
CA ALA A 211 2.91 5.66 -5.40
C ALA A 211 1.85 5.59 -4.27
N LEU A 212 2.26 5.91 -3.04
CA LEU A 212 1.43 5.85 -1.82
C LEU A 212 0.67 7.14 -1.52
N ALA A 213 1.14 8.29 -2.02
CA ALA A 213 0.51 9.57 -1.75
C ALA A 213 -0.99 9.59 -2.13
N PRO A 214 -1.90 10.06 -1.25
CA PRO A 214 -3.34 10.07 -1.51
C PRO A 214 -3.72 10.87 -2.76
N PHE A 215 -3.04 12.00 -2.96
CA PHE A 215 -3.10 12.81 -4.18
C PHE A 215 -1.72 12.88 -4.81
N LYS A 216 -1.66 12.85 -6.14
CA LYS A 216 -0.40 12.94 -6.88
C LYS A 216 -0.01 14.40 -7.12
N CYS A 217 -1.02 15.27 -7.23
CA CYS A 217 -0.81 16.71 -7.25
C CYS A 217 -2.03 17.47 -6.73
N ALA A 218 -1.82 18.74 -6.36
CA ALA A 218 -2.88 19.67 -6.00
C ALA A 218 -2.85 20.90 -6.91
N VAL A 219 -4.00 21.39 -7.38
CA VAL A 219 -4.08 22.61 -8.20
C VAL A 219 -4.59 23.78 -7.37
N LEU A 220 -3.75 24.82 -7.23
CA LEU A 220 -3.88 25.87 -6.23
C LEU A 220 -3.87 27.26 -6.90
N PRO A 221 -5.03 27.93 -7.13
CA PRO A 221 -5.05 29.25 -7.74
C PRO A 221 -4.50 30.33 -6.79
N LEU A 222 -3.59 31.20 -7.23
CA LEU A 222 -2.99 32.26 -6.41
C LEU A 222 -4.04 33.19 -5.78
N SER A 223 -5.17 33.40 -6.47
CA SER A 223 -6.36 34.06 -5.93
C SER A 223 -7.63 33.39 -6.45
N LYS A 224 -8.76 33.58 -5.76
CA LYS A 224 -10.08 33.07 -6.18
C LYS A 224 -10.50 33.49 -7.60
N LYS A 225 -9.98 34.61 -8.12
CA LYS A 225 -10.28 35.05 -9.49
C LYS A 225 -9.73 34.10 -10.55
N LEU A 226 -8.72 33.31 -10.21
CA LEU A 226 -8.06 32.33 -11.08
C LEU A 226 -8.70 30.93 -10.97
N GLY A 227 -9.68 30.77 -10.08
CA GLY A 227 -10.39 29.51 -9.84
C GLY A 227 -10.94 28.85 -11.10
N PRO A 228 -11.57 29.59 -12.05
CA PRO A 228 -12.04 28.98 -13.30
C PRO A 228 -10.94 28.28 -14.10
N LYS A 229 -9.78 28.93 -14.29
CA LYS A 229 -8.65 28.33 -15.02
C LYS A 229 -8.00 27.19 -14.24
N ALA A 230 -7.88 27.33 -12.92
CA ALA A 230 -7.37 26.27 -12.06
C ALA A 230 -8.27 25.03 -12.07
N MET A 231 -9.60 25.20 -12.06
CA MET A 231 -10.54 24.08 -12.18
C MET A 231 -10.49 23.42 -13.56
N GLU A 232 -10.27 24.17 -14.64
CA GLU A 232 -10.03 23.59 -15.97
C GLU A 232 -8.82 22.64 -15.95
N ILE A 233 -7.68 23.12 -15.44
CA ILE A 233 -6.44 22.32 -15.32
C ILE A 233 -6.67 21.11 -14.42
N ARG A 234 -7.27 21.31 -13.25
CA ARG A 234 -7.60 20.22 -12.31
C ARG A 234 -8.47 19.16 -12.96
N ASN A 235 -9.52 19.57 -13.69
CA ASN A 235 -10.43 18.63 -14.34
C ASN A 235 -9.74 17.83 -15.44
N GLU A 236 -8.82 18.45 -16.18
CA GLU A 236 -8.01 17.73 -17.18
C GLU A 236 -7.08 16.70 -16.53
N LEU A 237 -6.32 17.12 -15.51
CA LEU A 237 -5.39 16.22 -14.80
C LEU A 237 -6.13 15.10 -14.04
N SER A 238 -7.32 15.36 -13.52
CA SER A 238 -8.12 14.36 -12.76
C SER A 238 -8.57 13.17 -13.60
N LYS A 239 -8.45 13.22 -14.93
CA LYS A 239 -8.69 12.07 -15.81
C LYS A 239 -7.58 11.02 -15.71
N TYR A 240 -6.41 11.39 -15.19
CA TYR A 240 -5.20 10.56 -15.16
C TYR A 240 -4.69 10.33 -13.74
N PHE A 241 -4.93 11.27 -12.82
CA PHE A 241 -4.38 11.24 -11.46
C PHE A 241 -5.42 11.54 -10.40
N MET A 242 -5.11 11.17 -9.16
CA MET A 242 -5.78 11.72 -7.99
C MET A 242 -5.30 13.16 -7.77
N VAL A 243 -6.21 14.13 -7.95
CA VAL A 243 -5.89 15.57 -7.92
C VAL A 243 -6.76 16.30 -6.90
N ASP A 244 -6.10 17.00 -5.97
CA ASP A 244 -6.77 17.89 -5.02
C ASP A 244 -6.89 19.33 -5.56
N TYR A 245 -7.76 20.13 -4.94
CA TYR A 245 -7.98 21.54 -5.27
C TYR A 245 -8.28 22.35 -4.00
N ASP A 246 -7.53 23.43 -3.80
CA ASP A 246 -7.77 24.37 -2.70
C ASP A 246 -7.55 25.83 -3.14
N GLU A 247 -8.52 26.69 -2.86
CA GLU A 247 -8.48 28.15 -3.10
C GLU A 247 -8.60 28.98 -1.81
N THR A 248 -8.54 28.32 -0.65
CA THR A 248 -8.73 28.94 0.66
C THR A 248 -7.40 29.37 1.30
N GLY A 249 -7.39 30.56 1.89
CA GLY A 249 -6.19 31.10 2.54
C GLY A 249 -5.08 31.51 1.56
N SER A 250 -3.91 31.83 2.11
CA SER A 250 -2.74 32.19 1.30
C SER A 250 -2.16 30.95 0.60
N ILE A 251 -1.41 31.16 -0.49
CA ILE A 251 -0.77 30.04 -1.21
C ILE A 251 0.16 29.23 -0.30
N GLY A 252 0.92 29.90 0.58
CA GLY A 252 1.79 29.22 1.54
C GLY A 252 1.04 28.31 2.52
N LYS A 253 -0.16 28.71 2.98
CA LYS A 253 -0.99 27.85 3.84
C LYS A 253 -1.52 26.62 3.11
N ARG A 254 -1.75 26.74 1.80
CA ARG A 254 -2.19 25.62 0.98
C ARG A 254 -1.06 24.63 0.74
N TYR A 255 0.13 25.12 0.39
CA TYR A 255 1.32 24.27 0.35
C TYR A 255 1.57 23.52 1.67
N ARG A 256 1.37 24.15 2.83
CA ARG A 256 1.49 23.48 4.15
C ARG A 256 0.51 22.32 4.32
N ARG A 257 -0.75 22.48 3.91
CA ARG A 257 -1.75 21.39 3.98
C ARG A 257 -1.37 20.22 3.09
N GLU A 258 -0.87 20.52 1.89
CA GLU A 258 -0.43 19.50 0.94
C GLU A 258 0.84 18.78 1.41
N ASP A 259 1.78 19.50 2.02
CA ASP A 259 2.96 18.92 2.67
C ASP A 259 2.52 17.97 3.82
N GLU A 260 1.57 18.39 4.66
CA GLU A 260 1.03 17.60 5.79
C GLU A 260 0.33 16.30 5.36
N ILE A 261 -0.26 16.23 4.17
CA ILE A 261 -0.90 15.01 3.62
C ILE A 261 -0.01 14.27 2.61
N GLY A 262 1.20 14.77 2.37
CA GLY A 262 2.21 14.15 1.54
C GLY A 262 1.97 14.21 0.04
N THR A 263 1.19 15.19 -0.46
CA THR A 263 0.99 15.41 -1.90
C THR A 263 2.32 15.81 -2.56
N PRO A 264 2.86 15.04 -3.53
CA PRO A 264 4.22 15.28 -4.06
C PRO A 264 4.38 16.61 -4.80
N TYR A 265 3.34 17.06 -5.53
CA TYR A 265 3.44 18.24 -6.40
C TYR A 265 2.28 19.21 -6.23
N CYS A 266 2.58 20.48 -5.98
CA CYS A 266 1.58 21.55 -5.95
C CYS A 266 1.69 22.42 -7.21
N ILE A 267 0.59 22.60 -7.93
CA ILE A 267 0.50 23.34 -9.19
C ILE A 267 -0.19 24.67 -8.94
N THR A 268 0.55 25.76 -9.01
CA THR A 268 0.03 27.11 -8.80
C THR A 268 -0.34 27.78 -10.11
N VAL A 269 -1.57 28.27 -10.18
CA VAL A 269 -2.10 29.08 -11.27
C VAL A 269 -2.07 30.53 -10.83
N ASP A 270 -1.32 31.38 -11.53
CA ASP A 270 -1.13 32.80 -11.19
C ASP A 270 -1.70 33.72 -12.28
N PHE A 271 -1.52 35.03 -12.11
CA PHE A 271 -2.03 36.01 -13.06
C PHE A 271 -1.26 35.98 -14.39
N ASP A 272 0.01 35.56 -14.38
CA ASP A 272 0.80 35.43 -15.61
C ASP A 272 0.29 34.25 -16.46
N THR A 273 -0.23 33.20 -15.81
CA THR A 273 -0.88 32.05 -16.49
C THR A 273 -2.02 32.49 -17.41
N VAL A 274 -2.87 33.41 -16.95
CA VAL A 274 -4.09 33.85 -17.69
C VAL A 274 -3.93 35.19 -18.40
N GLY A 275 -2.91 35.97 -18.05
CA GLY A 275 -2.73 37.34 -18.53
C GLY A 275 -3.81 38.31 -18.07
N ASP A 276 -3.71 39.55 -18.53
CA ASP A 276 -4.70 40.62 -18.34
C ASP A 276 -4.74 41.49 -19.60
N GLU A 277 -5.60 41.12 -20.55
CA GLU A 277 -5.76 41.84 -21.82
C GLU A 277 -6.13 43.31 -21.61
N ALA A 278 -6.91 43.62 -20.57
CA ALA A 278 -7.31 45.00 -20.24
C ALA A 278 -6.11 45.86 -19.79
N LYS A 279 -5.01 45.24 -19.36
CA LYS A 279 -3.74 45.89 -19.03
C LYS A 279 -2.62 45.63 -20.04
N GLY A 280 -2.93 44.96 -21.16
CA GLY A 280 -1.95 44.60 -22.19
C GLY A 280 -0.92 43.56 -21.74
N ILE A 281 -1.25 42.74 -20.73
CA ILE A 281 -0.39 41.65 -20.24
C ILE A 281 -0.81 40.36 -20.93
N ALA A 282 0.08 39.78 -21.74
CA ALA A 282 -0.18 38.51 -22.43
C ALA A 282 -0.09 37.32 -21.46
N ALA A 283 -0.94 36.33 -21.67
CA ALA A 283 -0.89 35.06 -20.95
C ALA A 283 0.33 34.23 -21.39
N ASP A 284 1.09 33.69 -20.43
CA ASP A 284 2.21 32.79 -20.72
C ASP A 284 1.77 31.31 -20.87
N ASN A 285 0.53 30.99 -20.50
CA ASN A 285 -0.04 29.63 -20.48
C ASN A 285 0.84 28.60 -19.74
N CYS A 286 1.59 29.07 -18.75
CA CYS A 286 2.42 28.24 -17.89
C CYS A 286 1.84 28.21 -16.47
N VAL A 287 2.25 27.22 -15.69
CA VAL A 287 1.96 27.13 -14.25
C VAL A 287 3.26 26.89 -13.49
N THR A 288 3.22 27.17 -12.20
CA THR A 288 4.37 26.91 -11.33
C THR A 288 4.14 25.61 -10.57
N VAL A 289 4.99 24.61 -10.78
CA VAL A 289 4.95 23.33 -10.07
C VAL A 289 5.98 23.38 -8.94
N ARG A 290 5.51 23.18 -7.70
CA ARG A 290 6.34 23.06 -6.50
C ARG A 290 6.49 21.60 -6.11
N ASP A 291 7.71 21.16 -5.91
CA ASP A 291 8.07 19.86 -5.35
C ASP A 291 7.96 19.88 -3.81
N ARG A 292 7.35 18.85 -3.22
CA ARG A 292 7.12 18.74 -1.76
C ARG A 292 8.42 18.70 -0.97
N ASP A 293 9.33 17.83 -1.39
CA ASP A 293 10.53 17.46 -0.62
C ASP A 293 11.57 18.58 -0.73
N THR A 294 11.92 18.95 -1.95
CA THR A 294 12.95 19.97 -2.23
C THR A 294 12.46 21.40 -2.06
N MET A 295 11.14 21.61 -2.07
CA MET A 295 10.49 22.93 -2.12
C MET A 295 10.81 23.76 -3.38
N GLU A 296 11.54 23.20 -4.35
CA GLU A 296 11.88 23.87 -5.60
C GLU A 296 10.65 24.13 -6.45
N GLN A 297 10.69 25.22 -7.21
CA GLN A 297 9.60 25.65 -8.08
C GLN A 297 10.07 25.74 -9.52
N VAL A 298 9.33 25.11 -10.43
CA VAL A 298 9.60 25.15 -11.87
C VAL A 298 8.39 25.72 -12.60
N ARG A 299 8.64 26.58 -13.60
CA ARG A 299 7.60 27.13 -14.48
C ARG A 299 7.47 26.22 -15.70
N LEU A 300 6.29 25.65 -15.92
CA LEU A 300 6.05 24.66 -16.97
C LEU A 300 4.82 25.04 -17.81
N PRO A 301 4.87 24.92 -19.15
CA PRO A 301 3.69 25.00 -20.00
C PRO A 301 2.58 24.02 -19.59
N ILE A 302 1.33 24.47 -19.59
CA ILE A 302 0.18 23.65 -19.15
C ILE A 302 0.05 22.36 -19.96
N ASP A 303 0.37 22.40 -21.26
CA ASP A 303 0.30 21.26 -22.17
C ASP A 303 1.35 20.16 -21.88
N GLN A 304 2.40 20.48 -21.13
CA GLN A 304 3.44 19.54 -20.71
C GLN A 304 3.19 18.93 -19.33
N LEU A 305 2.24 19.47 -18.54
CA LEU A 305 2.02 19.07 -17.15
C LEU A 305 1.77 17.58 -16.97
N LYS A 306 0.93 17.00 -17.83
CA LYS A 306 0.57 15.58 -17.74
C LYS A 306 1.82 14.71 -17.87
N ALA A 307 2.57 14.88 -18.96
CA ALA A 307 3.75 14.07 -19.24
C ALA A 307 4.82 14.23 -18.15
N TRP A 308 5.01 15.47 -17.68
CA TRP A 308 5.94 15.76 -16.60
C TRP A 308 5.56 15.04 -15.30
N LEU A 309 4.28 15.06 -14.92
CA LEU A 309 3.78 14.34 -13.75
C LEU A 309 3.91 12.83 -13.91
N GLU A 310 3.57 12.26 -15.09
CA GLU A 310 3.72 10.83 -15.37
C GLU A 310 5.15 10.34 -15.15
N GLU A 311 6.14 11.08 -15.66
CA GLU A 311 7.56 10.76 -15.47
C GLU A 311 7.95 10.82 -13.99
N LYS A 312 7.48 11.85 -13.28
CA LYS A 312 7.88 12.14 -11.91
C LYS A 312 7.25 11.25 -10.84
N ILE A 313 6.12 10.61 -11.14
CA ILE A 313 5.41 9.73 -10.19
C ILE A 313 5.47 8.26 -10.59
N ALA A 314 6.19 7.91 -11.66
CA ALA A 314 6.35 6.53 -12.10
C ALA A 314 6.99 5.67 -11.00
N PHE A 315 6.38 4.51 -10.75
CA PHE A 315 6.87 3.46 -9.85
C PHE A 315 7.06 2.18 -10.66
#